data_AF-A0A4Q6XHG4-F1
#
_entry.id   AF-A0A4Q6XHG4-F1
#
_cell.length_a   1.000
_cell.length_b   1.000
_cell.length_c   1.000
_cell.angle_alpha   90.00
_cell.angle_beta   90.00
_cell.angle_gamma   90.00
#
_symmetry.space_group_name_H-M   'P 1'
#
loop_
_entity.id
_entity.type
_entity.pdbx_description
1 polymer ?
#
loop_
_entity_poly.entity_id
_entity_poly.type
_entity_poly.pdbx_seq_one_letter_code
_entity_poly.pdbx_strand_id
1 'polypeptide(L)'
;MPIAKLNYARTNKDPLWMIIISIVIGSVLVVYPLAYDTSGWRPSVMLMIMLFWILYQPVWCGIWFAFAMGIFVDLLLDAPLGLNALSFVLICFSTRYFIRERRILTFGNSWVIAIIAITAHLTFLWMAQTIAGTHFSIARHWQPLITGILAWPVIYYCLHKWRI
;
A
#
# COMPACT_ATOMS: atom_id res chain seq x y z
N MET A 1 38.43 -35.43 -8.91
CA MET A 1 37.25 -34.54 -9.02
C MET A 1 36.43 -34.63 -7.74
N PRO A 2 36.36 -33.62 -6.87
CA PRO A 2 35.34 -33.56 -5.83
C PRO A 2 34.26 -32.57 -6.23
N ILE A 3 33.03 -33.06 -6.32
CA ILE A 3 31.82 -32.28 -6.55
C ILE A 3 31.56 -31.52 -5.24
N ALA A 4 31.75 -30.21 -5.25
CA ALA A 4 31.38 -29.34 -4.14
C ALA A 4 29.87 -29.45 -3.91
N LYS A 5 29.47 -30.00 -2.76
CA LYS A 5 28.09 -29.91 -2.27
C LYS A 5 27.84 -28.45 -1.88
N LEU A 6 27.33 -27.66 -2.83
CA LEU A 6 26.74 -26.37 -2.52
C LEU A 6 25.42 -26.63 -1.79
N ASN A 7 25.53 -26.62 -0.47
CA ASN A 7 24.40 -26.59 0.44
C ASN A 7 23.74 -25.21 0.31
N TYR A 8 22.97 -25.02 -0.77
CA TYR A 8 22.05 -23.89 -0.85
C TYR A 8 21.00 -24.13 0.23
N ALA A 9 21.20 -23.52 1.39
CA ALA A 9 20.14 -23.23 2.34
C ALA A 9 19.11 -22.36 1.60
N ARG A 10 18.25 -23.02 0.82
CA ARG A 10 17.06 -22.43 0.22
C ARG A 10 16.18 -22.11 1.40
N THR A 11 16.42 -20.95 2.00
CA THR A 11 15.51 -20.38 2.96
C THR A 11 14.29 -20.04 2.12
N ASN A 12 13.36 -21.00 2.03
CA ASN A 12 12.00 -20.76 1.60
C ASN A 12 11.43 -19.79 2.64
N LYS A 13 11.73 -18.51 2.45
CA LYS A 13 11.16 -17.44 3.25
C LYS A 13 9.74 -17.34 2.77
N ASP A 14 8.84 -18.07 3.43
CA ASP A 14 7.43 -17.98 3.11
C ASP A 14 7.02 -16.50 3.19
N PRO A 15 6.56 -15.91 2.09
CA PRO A 15 6.33 -14.48 2.03
C PRO A 15 5.23 -14.00 2.97
N LEU A 16 4.36 -14.92 3.41
CA LEU A 16 3.23 -14.67 4.29
C LEU A 16 3.65 -14.05 5.63
N TRP A 17 4.73 -14.52 6.24
CA TRP A 17 5.23 -13.95 7.50
C TRP A 17 5.62 -12.49 7.35
N MET A 18 6.22 -12.15 6.21
CA MET A 18 6.64 -10.78 5.92
C MET A 18 5.44 -9.88 5.63
N ILE A 19 4.41 -10.40 4.96
CA ILE A 19 3.13 -9.72 4.76
C ILE A 19 2.53 -9.35 6.12
N ILE A 20 2.38 -10.32 7.02
CA ILE A 20 1.80 -10.09 8.35
C ILE A 20 2.60 -9.04 9.11
N ILE A 21 3.93 -9.14 9.15
CA ILE A 21 4.80 -8.17 9.83
C ILE A 21 4.60 -6.76 9.25
N SER A 22 4.55 -6.62 7.93
CA SER A 22 4.35 -5.32 7.30
C SER A 22 3.00 -4.70 7.65
N ILE A 23 1.93 -5.51 7.72
CA ILE A 23 0.59 -5.06 8.11
C ILE A 23 0.57 -4.62 9.57
N VAL A 24 1.23 -5.37 10.46
CA VAL A 24 1.33 -5.04 11.89
C VAL A 24 2.11 -3.74 12.11
N ILE A 25 3.22 -3.54 11.39
CA ILE A 25 3.97 -2.28 11.47
C ILE A 25 3.14 -1.13 10.89
N GLY A 26 2.46 -1.36 9.77
CA GLY A 26 1.56 -0.40 9.14
C GLY A 26 0.41 0.02 10.05
N SER A 27 -0.21 -0.93 10.75
CA SER A 27 -1.31 -0.65 11.68
C SER A 27 -0.85 0.22 12.84
N VAL A 28 0.30 -0.08 13.43
CA VAL A 28 0.89 0.74 14.50
C VAL A 28 1.12 2.18 14.02
N LEU A 29 1.65 2.36 12.80
CA LEU A 29 1.87 3.69 12.23
C LEU A 29 0.58 4.46 11.93
N VAL A 30 -0.48 3.75 11.56
CA VAL A 30 -1.81 4.33 11.28
C VAL A 30 -2.52 4.74 12.56
N VAL A 31 -2.44 3.92 13.61
CA VAL A 31 -3.10 4.16 14.90
C VAL A 31 -2.36 5.20 15.74
N TYR A 32 -1.06 5.39 15.52
CA TYR A 32 -0.26 6.32 16.33
C TYR A 32 -0.85 7.74 16.30
N PRO A 33 -1.24 8.30 17.46
CA PRO A 33 -1.85 9.63 17.53
C PRO A 33 -0.80 10.70 17.25
N LEU A 34 -0.71 11.12 16.00
CA LEU A 34 0.04 12.30 15.58
C LEU A 34 -0.62 13.58 16.11
N ALA A 35 0.20 14.51 16.62
CA ALA A 35 -0.22 15.82 17.08
C ALA A 35 -1.02 16.57 15.98
N TYR A 36 -1.96 17.44 16.39
CA TYR A 36 -2.92 18.10 15.50
C TYR A 36 -2.26 18.84 14.32
N ASP A 37 -1.07 19.42 14.52
CA ASP A 37 -0.30 20.10 13.47
C ASP A 37 0.28 19.16 12.42
N THR A 38 0.57 17.91 12.82
CA THR A 38 1.12 16.85 11.95
C THR A 38 0.04 15.90 11.41
N SER A 39 -1.22 16.09 11.80
CA SER A 39 -2.30 15.16 11.42
C SER A 39 -2.55 15.14 9.91
N GLY A 40 -2.35 16.27 9.23
CA GLY A 40 -2.47 16.36 7.77
C GLY A 40 -1.34 15.67 7.00
N TRP A 41 -0.21 15.42 7.65
CA TRP A 41 0.95 14.76 7.04
C TRP A 41 0.85 13.23 7.08
N ARG A 42 -0.24 12.66 7.61
CA ARG A 42 -0.44 11.21 7.72
C ARG A 42 -0.36 10.54 6.35
N PRO A 43 0.68 9.73 6.07
CA PRO A 43 0.76 8.99 4.83
C PRO A 43 -0.25 7.84 4.84
N SER A 44 -0.76 7.46 3.67
CA SER A 44 -1.63 6.29 3.49
C SER A 44 -0.83 4.98 3.51
N VAL A 45 -0.10 4.75 4.61
CA VAL A 45 0.88 3.65 4.76
C VAL A 45 0.27 2.29 4.42
N MET A 46 -0.97 2.04 4.84
CA MET A 46 -1.63 0.76 4.59
C MET A 46 -1.91 0.51 3.11
N LEU A 47 -2.30 1.55 2.36
CA LEU A 47 -2.46 1.49 0.91
C LEU A 47 -1.13 1.17 0.24
N MET A 48 -0.05 1.78 0.71
CA MET A 48 1.28 1.59 0.13
C MET A 48 1.81 0.19 0.36
N ILE A 49 1.63 -0.36 1.57
CA ILE A 49 1.96 -1.75 1.89
C ILE A 49 1.18 -2.68 0.97
N MET A 50 -0.13 -2.48 0.85
CA MET A 50 -0.97 -3.26 -0.05
C MET A 50 -0.49 -3.18 -1.50
N LEU A 51 -0.21 -1.98 -2.01
CA LEU A 51 0.27 -1.76 -3.38
C LEU A 51 1.60 -2.48 -3.64
N PHE A 52 2.54 -2.41 -2.68
CA PHE A 52 3.81 -3.11 -2.76
C PHE A 52 3.60 -4.61 -2.92
N TRP A 53 2.76 -5.22 -2.06
CA TRP A 53 2.52 -6.66 -2.12
C TRP A 53 1.81 -7.10 -3.41
N ILE A 54 0.88 -6.29 -3.93
CA ILE A 54 0.23 -6.58 -5.22
C ILE A 54 1.24 -6.52 -6.37
N LEU A 55 2.18 -5.57 -6.33
CA LEU A 55 3.20 -5.39 -7.37
C LEU A 55 4.25 -6.51 -7.38
N TYR A 56 4.76 -6.90 -6.21
CA TYR A 56 5.86 -7.87 -6.11
C TYR A 56 5.41 -9.31 -5.87
N GLN A 57 4.18 -9.52 -5.38
CA GLN A 57 3.61 -10.85 -5.15
C GLN A 57 2.13 -10.96 -5.56
N PRO A 58 1.84 -10.90 -6.86
CA PRO A 58 0.47 -11.05 -7.35
C PRO A 58 -0.13 -12.44 -7.11
N VAL A 59 0.69 -13.48 -6.86
CA VAL A 59 0.20 -14.85 -6.61
C VAL A 59 -0.55 -14.95 -5.27
N TRP A 60 -0.04 -14.28 -4.24
CA TRP A 60 -0.60 -14.31 -2.88
C TRP A 60 -1.55 -13.14 -2.62
N CYS A 61 -1.25 -11.96 -3.17
CA CYS A 61 -2.00 -10.74 -2.92
C CYS A 61 -2.89 -10.39 -4.11
N GLY A 62 -4.20 -10.55 -3.92
CA GLY A 62 -5.22 -10.24 -4.94
C GLY A 62 -6.34 -9.33 -4.46
N ILE A 63 -7.44 -9.33 -5.20
CA ILE A 63 -8.61 -8.47 -4.92
C ILE A 63 -9.13 -8.71 -3.50
N TRP A 64 -9.25 -9.97 -3.08
CA TRP A 64 -9.72 -10.31 -1.74
C TRP A 64 -8.79 -9.82 -0.63
N PHE A 65 -7.47 -9.82 -0.87
CA PHE A 65 -6.49 -9.25 0.04
C PHE A 65 -6.65 -7.73 0.14
N ALA A 66 -6.79 -7.04 -0.99
CA ALA A 66 -7.03 -5.59 -1.02
C ALA A 66 -8.33 -5.20 -0.30
N PHE A 67 -9.39 -5.98 -0.50
CA PHE A 67 -10.68 -5.78 0.16
C PHE A 67 -10.60 -5.98 1.67
N ALA A 68 -10.02 -7.10 2.13
CA ALA A 68 -9.84 -7.39 3.56
C ALA A 68 -8.96 -6.32 4.23
N MET A 69 -7.87 -5.90 3.57
CA MET A 69 -7.01 -4.82 4.05
C MET A 69 -7.76 -3.49 4.16
N GLY A 70 -8.62 -3.15 3.19
CA GLY A 70 -9.39 -1.93 3.26
C GLY A 70 -10.48 -1.95 4.33
N ILE A 71 -11.15 -3.09 4.56
CA ILE A 71 -12.07 -3.25 5.72
C ILE A 71 -11.31 -3.09 7.03
N PHE A 72 -10.11 -3.66 7.12
CA PHE A 72 -9.26 -3.52 8.30
C PHE A 72 -8.92 -2.04 8.55
N VAL A 73 -8.57 -1.29 7.50
CA VAL A 73 -8.34 0.16 7.59
C VAL A 73 -9.60 0.91 8.01
N ASP A 74 -10.76 0.55 7.46
CA ASP A 74 -12.04 1.16 7.85
C ASP A 74 -12.28 1.00 9.35
N LEU A 75 -11.99 -0.18 9.90
CA LEU A 75 -12.12 -0.47 11.33
C LEU A 75 -11.08 0.25 12.20
N LEU A 76 -9.88 0.47 11.67
CA LEU A 76 -8.79 1.16 12.39
C LEU A 76 -9.01 2.67 12.49
N LEU A 77 -9.67 3.27 11.50
CA LEU A 77 -9.86 4.71 11.38
C LEU A 77 -11.27 5.16 11.76
N ASP A 78 -12.11 4.25 12.27
CA ASP A 78 -13.55 4.46 12.51
C ASP A 78 -14.26 5.07 11.28
N ALA A 79 -13.82 4.68 10.08
CA ALA A 79 -14.35 5.17 8.82
C ALA A 79 -15.60 4.35 8.42
N PRO A 80 -16.46 4.89 7.52
CA PRO A 80 -17.58 4.12 6.98
C PRO A 80 -17.08 2.82 6.36
N LEU A 81 -17.59 1.69 6.86
CA LEU A 81 -17.24 0.36 6.37
C LEU A 81 -17.42 0.28 4.85
N GLY A 82 -16.36 -0.06 4.15
CA GLY A 82 -16.36 -0.21 2.70
C GLY A 82 -15.76 0.97 1.94
N LEU A 83 -15.52 2.12 2.57
CA LEU A 83 -14.96 3.29 1.88
C LEU A 83 -13.52 3.02 1.43
N ASN A 84 -12.63 2.64 2.35
CA ASN A 84 -11.27 2.29 1.99
C ASN A 84 -11.21 0.95 1.26
N ALA A 85 -12.08 -0.01 1.61
CA ALA A 85 -12.18 -1.29 0.91
C ALA A 85 -12.44 -1.13 -0.59
N LEU A 86 -13.42 -0.30 -0.98
CA LEU A 86 -13.75 -0.08 -2.39
C LEU A 86 -12.57 0.58 -3.11
N SER A 87 -11.98 1.62 -2.52
CA SER A 87 -10.83 2.31 -3.10
C SER A 87 -9.64 1.37 -3.33
N PHE A 88 -9.31 0.54 -2.35
CA PHE A 88 -8.20 -0.41 -2.41
C PHE A 88 -8.43 -1.48 -3.47
N VAL A 89 -9.67 -1.97 -3.62
CA VAL A 89 -10.02 -2.94 -4.66
C VAL A 89 -9.88 -2.33 -6.07
N LEU A 90 -10.36 -1.10 -6.29
CA LEU A 90 -10.19 -0.41 -7.57
C LEU A 90 -8.72 -0.25 -7.94
N ILE A 91 -7.90 0.20 -6.99
CA ILE A 91 -6.46 0.36 -7.17
C ILE A 91 -5.78 -0.98 -7.45
N CYS A 92 -6.14 -2.04 -6.73
CA CYS A 92 -5.64 -3.39 -6.96
C CYS A 92 -5.98 -3.88 -8.37
N PHE A 93 -7.21 -3.63 -8.83
CA PHE A 93 -7.65 -4.03 -10.16
C PHE A 93 -6.87 -3.29 -11.25
N SER A 94 -6.78 -1.96 -11.17
CA SER A 94 -5.99 -1.16 -12.11
C SER A 94 -4.52 -1.57 -12.11
N THR A 95 -3.92 -1.75 -10.94
CA THR A 95 -2.51 -2.14 -10.81
C THR A 95 -2.25 -3.51 -11.44
N ARG A 96 -3.12 -4.50 -11.20
CA ARG A 96 -3.00 -5.83 -11.83
C ARG A 96 -3.15 -5.78 -13.35
N TYR A 97 -4.05 -4.93 -13.85
CA TYR A 97 -4.19 -4.71 -15.28
C TYR A 97 -2.89 -4.14 -15.88
N PHE A 98 -2.28 -3.15 -15.23
CA PHE A 98 -0.99 -2.58 -15.66
C PHE A 98 0.18 -3.57 -15.57
N ILE A 99 0.25 -4.42 -14.54
CA ILE A 99 1.29 -5.46 -14.41
C ILE A 99 1.20 -6.48 -15.55
N ARG A 100 -0.02 -6.86 -15.95
CA ARG A 100 -0.23 -7.82 -17.04
C ARG A 100 0.31 -7.30 -18.37
N GLU A 101 0.20 -5.99 -18.60
CA GLU A 101 0.67 -5.31 -19.82
C GLU A 101 2.17 -5.00 -19.77
N ARG A 102 2.67 -4.52 -18.62
CA ARG A 102 4.07 -4.12 -18.42
C ARG A 102 4.85 -5.23 -17.71
N ARG A 103 5.37 -6.20 -18.47
CA ARG A 103 6.19 -7.32 -17.96
C ARG A 103 7.49 -6.91 -17.23
N ILE A 104 7.95 -5.65 -17.33
CA ILE A 104 9.19 -5.17 -16.70
C ILE A 104 8.85 -4.07 -15.69
N LEU A 105 8.80 -4.45 -14.41
CA LEU A 105 8.64 -3.54 -13.27
C LEU A 105 9.99 -2.94 -12.87
N THR A 106 10.41 -1.88 -13.57
CA THR A 106 11.56 -1.05 -13.15
C THR A 106 11.20 -0.24 -11.91
N PHE A 107 12.19 0.12 -11.08
CA PHE A 107 12.01 1.00 -9.92
C PHE A 107 11.22 2.27 -10.26
N GLY A 108 11.56 2.95 -11.37
CA GLY A 108 10.83 4.14 -11.83
C GLY A 108 9.36 3.88 -12.15
N ASN A 109 9.03 2.75 -12.79
CA ASN A 109 7.63 2.41 -13.10
C ASN A 109 6.82 2.14 -11.83
N SER A 110 7.42 1.48 -10.83
CA SER A 110 6.76 1.25 -9.54
C SER A 110 6.46 2.56 -8.79
N TRP A 111 7.37 3.53 -8.89
CA TRP A 111 7.20 4.88 -8.36
C TRP A 111 6.01 5.59 -9.01
N VAL A 112 5.93 5.55 -10.34
CA VAL A 112 4.81 6.16 -11.09
C VAL A 112 3.47 5.51 -10.72
N ILE A 113 3.43 4.17 -10.62
CA ILE A 113 2.21 3.45 -10.22
C ILE A 113 1.79 3.85 -8.80
N ALA A 114 2.73 4.00 -7.87
CA ALA A 114 2.43 4.44 -6.51
C ALA A 114 1.87 5.86 -6.45
N ILE A 115 2.46 6.79 -7.22
CA ILE A 115 1.95 8.16 -7.33
C ILE A 115 0.51 8.15 -7.85
N ILE A 116 0.23 7.41 -8.92
CA ILE A 116 -1.11 7.29 -9.52
C ILE A 116 -2.10 6.64 -8.54
N ALA A 117 -1.68 5.62 -7.80
CA ALA A 117 -2.53 4.95 -6.84
C ALA A 117 -2.89 5.85 -5.65
N ILE A 118 -1.91 6.60 -5.12
CA ILE A 118 -2.13 7.55 -4.01
C ILE A 118 -3.05 8.67 -4.48
N THR A 119 -2.82 9.25 -5.66
CA THR A 119 -3.69 10.31 -6.19
C THR A 119 -5.11 9.80 -6.42
N ALA A 120 -5.28 8.61 -7.01
CA ALA A 120 -6.59 7.99 -7.21
C ALA A 120 -7.33 7.70 -5.89
N HIS A 121 -6.61 7.28 -4.85
CA HIS A 121 -7.20 7.08 -3.53
C HIS A 121 -7.67 8.39 -2.90
N LEU A 122 -6.83 9.42 -2.95
CA LEU A 122 -7.17 10.74 -2.40
C LEU A 122 -8.35 11.36 -3.15
N THR A 123 -8.41 11.27 -4.47
CA THR A 123 -9.55 11.78 -5.24
C THR A 123 -10.83 11.02 -4.92
N PHE A 124 -10.75 9.70 -4.73
CA PHE A 124 -11.89 8.89 -4.32
C PHE A 124 -12.42 9.29 -2.94
N LEU A 125 -11.54 9.46 -1.95
CA LEU A 125 -11.92 9.93 -0.62
C LEU A 125 -12.52 11.34 -0.65
N TRP A 126 -11.95 12.23 -1.45
CA TRP A 126 -12.48 13.58 -1.63
C TRP A 126 -13.89 13.57 -2.21
N MET A 127 -14.14 12.76 -3.25
CA MET A 127 -15.47 12.60 -3.83
C MET A 127 -16.47 12.06 -2.80
N ALA A 128 -16.09 11.04 -2.03
CA ALA A 128 -16.93 10.47 -0.99
C ALA A 128 -17.27 11.49 0.12
N GLN A 129 -16.29 12.28 0.57
CA GLN A 129 -16.48 13.33 1.56
C GLN A 129 -17.34 14.49 1.05
N THR A 130 -17.21 14.83 -0.24
CA THR A 130 -18.03 15.87 -0.89
C THR A 130 -19.50 15.44 -0.93
N ILE A 131 -19.77 14.16 -1.25
CA ILE A 131 -21.12 13.59 -1.22
C ILE A 131 -21.68 13.54 0.21
N ALA A 132 -20.84 13.26 1.21
CA ALA A 132 -21.21 13.25 2.62
C ALA A 132 -21.48 14.66 3.22
N GLY A 133 -21.30 15.73 2.45
CA GLY A 133 -21.54 17.11 2.89
C GLY A 133 -20.49 17.66 3.87
N THR A 134 -19.39 16.94 4.09
CA THR A 134 -18.30 17.38 4.96
C THR A 134 -17.34 18.29 4.20
N HIS A 135 -17.34 19.59 4.53
CA HIS A 135 -16.40 20.55 3.93
C HIS A 135 -15.03 20.46 4.62
N PHE A 136 -14.07 19.76 3.99
CA PHE A 136 -12.68 19.77 4.42
C PHE A 136 -11.85 20.83 3.70
N SER A 137 -10.81 21.35 4.38
CA SER A 137 -9.83 22.24 3.78
C SER A 137 -9.04 21.51 2.69
N ILE A 138 -9.11 22.01 1.46
CA ILE A 138 -8.42 21.44 0.29
C ILE A 138 -6.91 21.29 0.55
N ALA A 139 -6.32 22.23 1.31
CA ALA A 139 -4.89 22.22 1.62
C ALA A 139 -4.49 21.03 2.50
N ARG A 140 -5.36 20.59 3.41
CA ARG A 140 -5.09 19.44 4.30
C ARG A 140 -5.26 18.11 3.59
N HIS A 141 -6.16 18.04 2.60
CA HIS A 141 -6.45 16.82 1.85
C HIS A 141 -5.30 16.36 0.95
N TRP A 142 -4.47 17.30 0.46
CA TRP A 142 -3.38 17.00 -0.47
C TRP A 142 -2.02 16.77 0.22
N GLN A 143 -1.90 17.09 1.51
CA GLN A 143 -0.69 16.85 2.30
C GLN A 143 -0.29 15.36 2.38
N PRO A 144 -1.22 14.39 2.51
CA PRO A 144 -0.92 12.95 2.47
C PRO A 144 -0.28 12.46 1.17
N LEU A 145 -0.46 13.21 0.07
CA LEU A 145 0.13 12.88 -1.23
C LEU A 145 1.65 13.00 -1.16
N ILE A 146 2.15 14.11 -0.63
CA ILE A 146 3.60 14.40 -0.53
C ILE A 146 4.25 13.38 0.42
N THR A 147 3.63 13.09 1.55
CA THR A 147 4.18 12.13 2.51
C THR A 147 4.11 10.69 2.00
N GLY A 148 3.08 10.35 1.23
CA GLY A 148 2.99 9.06 0.53
C GLY A 148 4.09 8.90 -0.53
N ILE A 149 4.38 9.93 -1.33
CA ILE A 149 5.47 9.87 -2.32
C ILE A 149 6.83 9.67 -1.64
N LEU A 150 7.08 10.38 -0.54
CA LEU A 150 8.33 10.26 0.21
C LEU A 150 8.46 8.93 0.97
N ALA A 151 7.35 8.35 1.42
CA ALA A 151 7.36 7.06 2.10
C ALA A 151 7.60 5.88 1.14
N TRP A 152 7.34 6.05 -0.16
CA TRP A 152 7.45 4.97 -1.15
C TRP A 152 8.87 4.41 -1.33
N PRO A 153 9.94 5.23 -1.48
CA PRO A 153 11.32 4.71 -1.53
C PRO A 153 11.72 3.99 -0.25
N VAL A 154 11.22 4.42 0.92
CA VAL A 154 11.49 3.76 2.21
C VAL A 154 10.87 2.37 2.23
N ILE A 155 9.59 2.27 1.88
CA ILE A 155 8.87 0.98 1.81
C ILE A 155 9.51 0.07 0.76
N TYR A 156 9.83 0.62 -0.42
CA TYR A 156 10.54 -0.12 -1.46
C TYR A 156 11.86 -0.67 -0.93
N TYR A 157 12.73 0.14 -0.35
CA TYR A 157 14.05 -0.33 0.12
C TYR A 157 13.93 -1.35 1.26
N CYS A 158 13.02 -1.13 2.21
CA CYS A 158 12.78 -2.04 3.33
C CYS A 158 12.28 -3.42 2.87
N LEU A 159 11.37 -3.47 1.88
CA LEU A 159 10.80 -4.72 1.40
C LEU A 159 11.50 -5.30 0.16
N HIS A 160 12.35 -4.54 -0.53
CA HIS A 160 13.10 -5.02 -1.71
C HIS A 160 13.95 -6.25 -1.39
N LYS A 161 14.48 -6.31 -0.15
CA LYS A 161 15.26 -7.44 0.36
C LYS A 161 14.50 -8.78 0.38
N TRP A 162 13.18 -8.75 0.23
CA TRP A 162 12.29 -9.92 0.34
C TRP A 162 11.56 -10.23 -0.96
N ARG A 163 11.95 -9.59 -2.07
CA ARG A 163 11.51 -9.99 -3.41
C ARG A 163 12.16 -11.34 -3.75
N ILE A 164 11.42 -12.42 -3.58
CA ILE A 164 11.78 -13.78 -4.04
C ILE A 164 11.44 -13.90 -5.52
#